data_AF-A0A1M3MHG7-F1
#
_entry.id   AF-A0A1M3MHG7-F1
#
_cell.length_a   1.000
_cell.length_b   1.000
_cell.length_c   1.000
_cell.angle_alpha   90.00
_cell.angle_beta   90.00
_cell.angle_gamma   90.00
#
_symmetry.space_group_name_H-M   'P 1'
#
loop_
_entity.id
_entity.type
_entity.pdbx_description
1 polymer ?
#
loop_
_entity_poly.entity_id
_entity_poly.type
_entity_poly.pdbx_seq_one_letter_code
_entity_poly.pdbx_strand_id
1 'polypeptide(L)'
;MPAYRSAAEGEVRDAVVAFLRQQRPSARIIHEINASFGGNRIDLLAVDHAEVIAVEIKSEKDKLDRLDSQMAAMRRVAHHALAVLHEKFLVECPTNEHAAHFERNGQFYLYDRPEGYRYDNSIWIYPQKRRALNAGYDSLAKWPSLDVPLCQPLPGTALEILWHDELRLLCNQLGIAVGKRPTNTGMTRALRWNASGRDLTRGICSMLRRRECIEADNPIHDEARAAE
;
A
#
# COMPACT_ATOMS: atom_id res chain seq x y z
N MET A 1 -1.45 6.57 -20.10
CA MET A 1 -0.54 5.63 -19.41
C MET A 1 0.90 5.95 -19.80
N PRO A 2 1.86 5.91 -18.88
CA PRO A 2 3.28 6.01 -19.24
C PRO A 2 3.68 4.85 -20.16
N ALA A 3 4.61 5.11 -21.08
CA ALA A 3 5.00 4.20 -22.16
C ALA A 3 5.69 2.88 -21.73
N TYR A 4 5.94 2.67 -20.43
CA TYR A 4 6.73 1.53 -19.93
C TYR A 4 5.93 0.43 -19.21
N ARG A 5 4.62 0.58 -18.99
CA ARG A 5 3.82 -0.47 -18.34
C ARG A 5 3.20 -1.43 -19.34
N SER A 6 3.18 -2.71 -18.98
CA SER A 6 2.44 -3.70 -19.77
C SER A 6 0.93 -3.46 -19.62
N ALA A 7 0.15 -3.75 -20.67
CA ALA A 7 -1.31 -3.63 -20.61
C ALA A 7 -1.91 -4.41 -19.42
N ALA A 8 -1.40 -5.63 -19.16
CA ALA A 8 -1.84 -6.47 -18.05
C ALA A 8 -1.56 -5.86 -16.67
N GLU A 9 -0.46 -5.15 -16.50
CA GLU A 9 -0.19 -4.41 -15.26
C GLU A 9 -1.11 -3.19 -15.16
N GLY A 10 -1.33 -2.48 -16.28
CA GLY A 10 -2.22 -1.33 -16.37
C GLY A 10 -3.64 -1.65 -15.90
N GLU A 11 -4.21 -2.77 -16.35
CA GLU A 11 -5.56 -3.19 -15.97
C GLU A 11 -5.72 -3.44 -14.46
N VAL A 12 -4.76 -4.14 -13.84
CA VAL A 12 -4.79 -4.36 -12.38
C VAL A 12 -4.63 -3.02 -11.66
N ARG A 13 -3.68 -2.19 -12.10
CA ARG A 13 -3.40 -0.89 -11.51
C ARG A 13 -4.60 0.05 -11.55
N ASP A 14 -5.27 0.16 -12.68
CA ASP A 14 -6.44 1.03 -12.85
C ASP A 14 -7.58 0.60 -11.91
N ALA A 15 -7.78 -0.71 -11.75
CA ALA A 15 -8.76 -1.24 -10.80
C ALA A 15 -8.41 -0.94 -9.34
N VAL A 16 -7.12 -1.04 -8.97
CA VAL A 16 -6.64 -0.68 -7.63
C VAL A 16 -6.80 0.81 -7.37
N VAL A 17 -6.43 1.67 -8.33
CA VAL A 17 -6.61 3.12 -8.23
C VAL A 17 -8.08 3.46 -8.06
N ALA A 18 -8.97 2.91 -8.89
CA ALA A 18 -10.41 3.13 -8.78
C ALA A 18 -10.96 2.72 -7.41
N PHE A 19 -10.54 1.57 -6.89
CA PHE A 19 -10.92 1.12 -5.56
C PHE A 19 -10.42 2.06 -4.46
N LEU A 20 -9.14 2.46 -4.49
CA LEU A 20 -8.56 3.36 -3.50
C LEU A 20 -9.25 4.72 -3.50
N ARG A 21 -9.66 5.25 -4.66
CA ARG A 21 -10.46 6.48 -4.75
C ARG A 21 -11.83 6.37 -4.10
N GLN A 22 -12.47 5.22 -4.25
CA GLN A 22 -13.76 4.98 -3.61
C GLN A 22 -13.61 4.90 -2.09
N GLN A 23 -12.57 4.24 -1.60
CA GLN A 23 -12.34 4.03 -0.16
C GLN A 23 -11.72 5.25 0.55
N ARG A 24 -10.89 6.02 -0.16
CA ARG A 24 -10.12 7.16 0.35
C ARG A 24 -10.14 8.30 -0.67
N PRO A 25 -11.27 9.01 -0.85
CA PRO A 25 -11.40 10.05 -1.85
C PRO A 25 -10.45 11.24 -1.62
N SER A 26 -10.05 11.50 -0.37
CA SER A 26 -9.08 12.53 0.02
C SER A 26 -7.62 12.12 -0.11
N ALA A 27 -7.34 10.84 -0.35
CA ALA A 27 -5.97 10.37 -0.46
C ALA A 27 -5.36 10.79 -1.80
N ARG A 28 -4.10 11.21 -1.73
CA ARG A 28 -3.26 11.37 -2.91
C ARG A 28 -2.68 10.02 -3.31
N ILE A 29 -2.77 9.67 -4.59
CA ILE A 29 -2.19 8.46 -5.15
C ILE A 29 -0.84 8.81 -5.80
N ILE A 30 0.20 8.09 -5.39
CA ILE A 30 1.58 8.24 -5.86
C ILE A 30 2.04 6.89 -6.40
N HIS A 31 2.69 6.89 -7.56
CA HIS A 31 3.18 5.67 -8.19
C HIS A 31 4.70 5.53 -7.99
N GLU A 32 5.17 4.29 -7.91
CA GLU A 32 6.59 3.94 -7.97
C GLU A 32 7.49 4.64 -6.92
N ILE A 33 7.15 4.51 -5.63
CA ILE A 33 7.89 5.13 -4.53
C ILE A 33 8.80 4.13 -3.83
N ASN A 34 10.04 4.52 -3.51
CA ASN A 34 10.93 3.63 -2.76
C ASN A 34 10.49 3.50 -1.29
N ALA A 35 10.37 2.27 -0.80
CA ALA A 35 10.09 1.99 0.62
C ALA A 35 11.28 2.35 1.54
N SER A 36 12.48 2.46 0.99
CA SER A 36 13.68 2.92 1.70
C SER A 36 14.76 3.36 0.70
N PHE A 37 15.84 3.97 1.19
CA PHE A 37 17.00 4.33 0.37
C PHE A 37 17.62 3.08 -0.28
N GLY A 38 17.46 2.93 -1.61
CA GLY A 38 18.05 1.84 -2.40
C GLY A 38 17.32 0.50 -2.32
N GLY A 39 16.08 0.46 -1.80
CA GLY A 39 15.31 -0.75 -1.57
C GLY A 39 14.10 -0.97 -2.49
N ASN A 40 13.21 -1.86 -2.07
CA ASN A 40 11.97 -2.22 -2.77
C ASN A 40 11.13 -0.99 -3.15
N ARG A 41 10.70 -0.95 -4.41
CA ARG A 41 9.81 0.07 -4.95
C ARG A 41 8.37 -0.39 -4.78
N ILE A 42 7.54 0.49 -4.20
CA ILE A 42 6.12 0.30 -3.98
C ILE A 42 5.40 0.79 -5.23
N ASP A 43 4.56 -0.05 -5.81
CA ASP A 43 3.87 0.26 -7.07
C ASP A 43 2.87 1.40 -6.91
N LEU A 44 2.07 1.39 -5.83
CA LEU A 44 1.12 2.44 -5.49
C LEU A 44 1.18 2.78 -4.01
N LEU A 45 1.11 4.08 -3.72
CA LEU A 45 0.93 4.60 -2.38
C LEU A 45 -0.29 5.53 -2.37
N ALA A 46 -1.30 5.22 -1.56
CA ALA A 46 -2.38 6.15 -1.23
C ALA A 46 -2.06 6.82 0.11
N VAL A 47 -2.01 8.15 0.11
CA VAL A 47 -1.62 8.96 1.27
C VAL A 47 -2.74 9.92 1.62
N ASP A 48 -3.39 9.68 2.76
CA ASP A 48 -4.36 10.60 3.36
C ASP A 48 -3.68 11.47 4.44
N HIS A 49 -4.42 12.30 5.16
CA HIS A 49 -3.89 13.22 6.18
C HIS A 49 -3.14 12.52 7.34
N ALA A 50 -3.49 11.28 7.64
CA ALA A 50 -2.88 10.49 8.72
C ALA A 50 -2.81 9.00 8.40
N GLU A 51 -2.91 8.62 7.12
CA GLU A 51 -2.95 7.24 6.67
C GLU A 51 -2.04 7.05 5.46
N VAL A 52 -1.44 5.87 5.37
CA VAL A 52 -0.61 5.44 4.26
C VAL A 52 -0.97 4.00 3.95
N ILE A 53 -1.43 3.77 2.72
CA ILE A 53 -1.72 2.46 2.16
C ILE A 53 -0.71 2.21 1.04
N ALA A 54 0.16 1.23 1.22
CA ALA A 54 1.11 0.76 0.24
C ALA A 54 0.56 -0.49 -0.46
N VAL A 55 0.60 -0.50 -1.79
CA VAL A 55 0.10 -1.61 -2.60
C VAL A 55 1.18 -2.05 -3.59
N GLU A 56 1.45 -3.36 -3.59
CA GLU A 56 2.20 -4.07 -4.62
C GLU A 56 1.22 -4.72 -5.60
N ILE A 57 1.49 -4.64 -6.90
CA ILE A 57 0.68 -5.21 -7.96
C ILE A 57 1.45 -6.36 -8.62
N LYS A 58 0.79 -7.50 -8.79
CA LYS A 58 1.32 -8.63 -9.58
C LYS A 58 0.35 -8.97 -10.70
N SER A 59 0.71 -8.58 -11.92
CA SER A 59 -0.04 -8.85 -13.14
C SER A 59 0.08 -10.32 -13.58
N GLU A 60 -0.62 -10.67 -14.66
CA GLU A 60 -0.50 -11.98 -15.30
C GLU A 60 0.92 -12.29 -15.83
N LYS A 61 1.81 -11.29 -15.94
CA LYS A 61 3.17 -11.49 -16.46
C LYS A 61 4.23 -11.61 -15.36
N ASP A 62 3.84 -11.36 -14.11
CA ASP A 62 4.77 -11.28 -13.00
C ASP A 62 5.10 -12.63 -12.36
N LYS A 63 6.08 -12.61 -11.45
CA LYS A 63 6.43 -13.69 -10.53
C LYS A 63 6.24 -13.24 -9.08
N LEU A 64 6.13 -14.20 -8.17
CA LEU A 64 5.92 -13.95 -6.73
C LEU A 64 7.20 -14.08 -5.89
N ASP A 65 8.34 -14.40 -6.51
CA ASP A 65 9.62 -14.69 -5.85
C ASP A 65 10.15 -13.55 -4.96
N ARG A 66 9.73 -12.31 -5.22
CA ARG A 66 10.12 -11.13 -4.42
C ARG A 66 9.01 -10.62 -3.48
N LEU A 67 7.81 -11.20 -3.55
CA LEU A 67 6.62 -10.66 -2.89
C LEU A 67 6.81 -10.53 -1.38
N ASP A 68 7.36 -11.55 -0.71
CA ASP A 68 7.59 -11.51 0.74
C ASP A 68 8.50 -10.35 1.16
N SER A 69 9.60 -10.13 0.42
CA SER A 69 10.51 -9.02 0.72
C SER A 69 9.86 -7.66 0.49
N GLN A 70 9.02 -7.55 -0.55
CA GLN A 70 8.28 -6.34 -0.88
C GLN A 70 7.24 -6.03 0.19
N MET A 71 6.45 -7.02 0.61
CA MET A 71 5.49 -6.91 1.70
C MET A 71 6.16 -6.55 3.02
N ALA A 72 7.29 -7.18 3.35
CA ALA A 72 8.07 -6.86 4.55
C ALA A 72 8.57 -5.41 4.54
N ALA A 73 9.02 -4.90 3.39
CA ALA A 73 9.43 -3.51 3.25
C ALA A 73 8.24 -2.54 3.40
N MET A 74 7.09 -2.83 2.77
CA MET A 74 5.89 -1.99 2.88
C MET A 74 5.34 -1.92 4.31
N ARG A 75 5.32 -3.06 5.04
CA ARG A 75 4.88 -3.13 6.45
C ARG A 75 5.72 -2.27 7.40
N ARG A 76 6.95 -1.92 6.99
CA ARG A 76 7.83 -1.01 7.75
C ARG A 76 7.53 0.47 7.53
N VAL A 77 6.68 0.83 6.56
CA VAL A 77 6.52 2.25 6.19
C VAL A 77 5.07 2.69 6.02
N ALA A 78 4.11 1.76 6.04
CA ALA A 78 2.70 2.03 5.83
C ALA A 78 1.84 1.46 6.95
N HIS A 79 0.63 2.00 7.13
CA HIS A 79 -0.38 1.41 8.01
C HIS A 79 -0.95 0.14 7.40
N HIS A 80 -1.14 0.17 6.08
CA HIS A 80 -1.61 -0.96 5.29
C HIS A 80 -0.56 -1.29 4.24
N ALA A 81 -0.13 -2.54 4.20
CA ALA A 81 0.69 -3.10 3.13
C ALA A 81 -0.15 -4.19 2.47
N LEU A 82 -0.46 -4.02 1.20
CA LEU A 82 -1.35 -4.90 0.45
C LEU A 82 -0.64 -5.42 -0.80
N ALA A 83 -0.98 -6.62 -1.24
CA ALA A 83 -0.64 -7.10 -2.57
C ALA A 83 -1.91 -7.43 -3.34
N VAL A 84 -1.99 -7.00 -4.59
CA VAL A 84 -3.09 -7.31 -5.49
C VAL A 84 -2.56 -8.21 -6.59
N LEU A 85 -2.95 -9.49 -6.53
CA LEU A 85 -2.47 -10.53 -7.42
C LEU A 85 -3.49 -10.81 -8.51
N HIS A 86 -3.02 -10.97 -9.75
CA HIS A 86 -3.83 -11.52 -10.82
C HIS A 86 -4.25 -12.96 -10.51
N GLU A 87 -5.46 -13.36 -10.90
CA GLU A 87 -6.03 -14.67 -10.58
C GLU A 87 -5.26 -15.86 -11.16
N LYS A 88 -4.33 -15.62 -12.10
CA LYS A 88 -3.41 -16.65 -12.59
C LYS A 88 -2.56 -17.30 -11.48
N PHE A 89 -2.42 -16.61 -10.36
CA PHE A 89 -1.67 -17.07 -9.20
C PHE A 89 -2.52 -17.92 -8.26
N LEU A 90 -3.83 -18.03 -8.48
CA LEU A 90 -4.68 -18.88 -7.69
C LEU A 90 -4.32 -20.35 -7.90
N VAL A 91 -4.46 -21.13 -6.85
CA VAL A 91 -4.22 -22.57 -6.84
C VAL A 91 -5.54 -23.32 -6.59
N GLU A 92 -5.67 -24.48 -7.24
CA GLU A 92 -6.80 -25.38 -7.04
C GLU A 92 -6.66 -26.09 -5.68
N CYS A 93 -7.72 -26.02 -4.86
CA CYS A 93 -7.78 -26.63 -3.54
C CYS A 93 -9.07 -27.47 -3.39
N PRO A 94 -9.00 -28.69 -2.82
CA PRO A 94 -10.20 -29.45 -2.48
C PRO A 94 -11.09 -28.70 -1.47
N THR A 95 -12.41 -28.87 -1.59
CA THR A 95 -13.40 -28.21 -0.72
C THR A 95 -14.71 -29.00 -0.62
N ASN A 96 -15.71 -28.44 0.06
CA ASN A 96 -17.08 -28.95 0.11
C ASN A 96 -17.97 -28.30 -0.96
N GLU A 97 -19.14 -28.90 -1.21
CA GLU A 97 -20.09 -28.43 -2.24
C GLU A 97 -20.54 -26.97 -2.08
N HIS A 98 -20.59 -26.44 -0.85
CA HIS A 98 -21.08 -25.09 -0.60
C HIS A 98 -20.06 -24.02 -1.01
N ALA A 99 -18.77 -24.28 -0.80
CA ALA A 99 -17.67 -23.37 -1.14
C ALA A 99 -17.05 -23.68 -2.52
N ALA A 100 -17.61 -24.63 -3.25
CA ALA A 100 -17.09 -25.05 -4.55
C ALA A 100 -17.16 -23.92 -5.59
N HIS A 101 -16.08 -23.75 -6.33
CA HIS A 101 -16.07 -22.97 -7.57
C HIS A 101 -16.42 -23.86 -8.76
N PHE A 102 -16.04 -25.13 -8.71
CA PHE A 102 -16.34 -26.13 -9.72
C PHE A 102 -16.29 -27.55 -9.15
N GLU A 103 -16.84 -28.49 -9.92
CA GLU A 103 -16.81 -29.91 -9.64
C GLU A 103 -16.01 -30.63 -10.73
N ARG A 104 -15.21 -31.63 -10.35
CA ARG A 104 -14.52 -32.53 -11.27
C ARG A 104 -14.57 -33.95 -10.71
N ASN A 105 -15.19 -34.88 -11.44
CA ASN A 105 -15.32 -36.30 -11.07
C ASN A 105 -15.95 -36.53 -9.68
N GLY A 106 -17.02 -35.80 -9.33
CA GLY A 106 -17.68 -35.93 -8.03
C GLY A 106 -16.91 -35.31 -6.85
N GLN A 107 -15.80 -34.61 -7.12
CA GLN A 107 -15.04 -33.85 -6.13
C GLN A 107 -15.19 -32.35 -6.37
N PHE A 108 -15.28 -31.60 -5.27
CA PHE A 108 -15.45 -30.14 -5.30
C PHE A 108 -14.13 -29.44 -5.06
N TYR A 109 -13.91 -28.36 -5.81
CA TYR A 109 -12.69 -27.56 -5.74
C TYR A 109 -13.01 -26.07 -5.67
N LEU A 110 -12.14 -25.31 -5.00
CA LEU A 110 -12.08 -23.86 -5.09
C LEU A 110 -10.73 -23.42 -5.64
N TYR A 111 -10.71 -22.19 -6.13
CA TYR A 111 -9.47 -21.45 -6.36
C TYR A 111 -9.18 -20.61 -5.11
N ASP A 112 -8.00 -20.78 -4.52
CA ASP A 112 -7.54 -20.01 -3.35
C ASP A 112 -6.19 -19.33 -3.64
N ARG A 113 -5.78 -18.43 -2.74
CA ARG A 113 -4.46 -17.78 -2.77
C ARG A 113 -3.34 -18.84 -2.78
N PRO A 114 -2.16 -18.54 -3.37
CA PRO A 114 -1.02 -19.44 -3.38
C PRO A 114 -0.64 -19.93 -1.98
N GLU A 115 0.02 -21.09 -1.95
CA GLU A 115 0.59 -21.66 -0.72
C GLU A 115 1.49 -20.63 -0.01
N GLY A 116 1.24 -20.40 1.29
CA GLY A 116 1.86 -19.34 2.10
C GLY A 116 0.99 -18.11 2.33
N TYR A 117 0.03 -17.82 1.44
CA TYR A 117 -0.83 -16.62 1.54
C TYR A 117 -2.31 -16.91 1.82
N ARG A 118 -2.66 -18.19 1.98
CA ARG A 118 -4.04 -18.66 2.15
C ARG A 118 -4.84 -17.95 3.25
N TYR A 119 -4.18 -17.47 4.30
CA TYR A 119 -4.82 -16.78 5.41
C TYR A 119 -4.36 -15.32 5.55
N ASP A 120 -3.58 -14.83 4.59
CA ASP A 120 -3.08 -13.45 4.63
C ASP A 120 -4.13 -12.50 4.02
N ASN A 121 -4.80 -11.73 4.88
CA ASN A 121 -5.82 -10.76 4.50
C ASN A 121 -5.26 -9.53 3.76
N SER A 122 -3.93 -9.40 3.69
CA SER A 122 -3.29 -8.38 2.87
C SER A 122 -3.11 -8.78 1.40
N ILE A 123 -3.47 -10.02 1.04
CA ILE A 123 -3.36 -10.53 -0.32
C ILE A 123 -4.74 -10.56 -0.99
N TRP A 124 -4.92 -9.70 -1.97
CA TRP A 124 -6.17 -9.49 -2.70
C TRP A 124 -6.06 -10.02 -4.13
N ILE A 125 -7.20 -10.36 -4.74
CA ILE A 125 -7.23 -11.05 -6.03
C ILE A 125 -7.95 -10.20 -7.08
N TYR A 126 -7.27 -9.95 -8.19
CA TYR A 126 -7.81 -9.33 -9.40
C TYR A 126 -8.11 -10.40 -10.47
N PRO A 127 -9.22 -10.31 -11.21
CA PRO A 127 -10.31 -9.35 -11.04
C PRO A 127 -11.23 -9.73 -9.86
N GLN A 128 -11.95 -8.72 -9.35
CA GLN A 128 -13.08 -8.92 -8.44
C GLN A 128 -14.25 -9.53 -9.21
N LYS A 129 -14.42 -10.85 -9.12
CA LYS A 129 -15.51 -11.59 -9.76
C LYS A 129 -15.95 -12.75 -8.89
N ARG A 130 -17.24 -13.10 -8.96
CA ARG A 130 -17.75 -14.32 -8.35
C ARG A 130 -17.21 -15.54 -9.09
N ARG A 131 -16.65 -16.47 -8.33
CA ARG A 131 -16.11 -17.77 -8.72
C ARG A 131 -16.91 -18.91 -8.08
N ALA A 132 -17.41 -18.73 -6.85
CA ALA A 132 -18.18 -19.78 -6.17
C ALA A 132 -19.56 -20.00 -6.79
N LEU A 133 -19.95 -21.28 -6.88
CA LEU A 133 -21.28 -21.72 -7.31
C LEU A 133 -22.36 -21.18 -6.36
N ASN A 134 -22.07 -21.10 -5.06
CA ASN A 134 -22.91 -20.42 -4.07
C ASN A 134 -22.29 -19.06 -3.69
N ALA A 135 -23.06 -17.98 -3.86
CA ALA A 135 -22.58 -16.60 -3.67
C ALA A 135 -22.06 -16.31 -2.25
N GLY A 136 -22.56 -17.01 -1.23
CA GLY A 136 -22.23 -16.74 0.17
C GLY A 136 -20.83 -17.19 0.60
N TYR A 137 -20.12 -17.95 -0.23
CA TYR A 137 -18.88 -18.63 0.16
C TYR A 137 -17.65 -18.22 -0.66
N ASP A 138 -17.70 -17.07 -1.34
CA ASP A 138 -16.58 -16.55 -2.14
C ASP A 138 -15.90 -15.34 -1.49
N SER A 139 -14.89 -15.62 -0.66
CA SER A 139 -14.10 -14.56 -0.02
C SER A 139 -13.16 -13.82 -0.98
N LEU A 140 -12.97 -14.32 -2.21
CA LEU A 140 -12.09 -13.71 -3.22
C LEU A 140 -12.86 -12.87 -4.24
N ALA A 141 -14.19 -12.86 -4.17
CA ALA A 141 -15.03 -12.14 -5.12
C ALA A 141 -14.90 -10.63 -5.03
N LYS A 142 -14.59 -10.10 -3.85
CA LYS A 142 -14.49 -8.67 -3.58
C LYS A 142 -13.29 -8.37 -2.69
N TRP A 143 -12.71 -7.19 -2.86
CA TRP A 143 -11.70 -6.70 -1.93
C TRP A 143 -12.36 -6.21 -0.64
N PRO A 144 -11.79 -6.54 0.54
CA PRO A 144 -12.29 -6.06 1.82
C PRO A 144 -12.30 -4.53 1.89
N SER A 145 -13.25 -3.95 2.62
CA SER A 145 -13.19 -2.52 2.96
C SER A 145 -12.02 -2.24 3.89
N LEU A 146 -11.50 -1.02 3.83
CA LEU A 146 -10.37 -0.58 4.66
C LEU A 146 -10.85 0.15 5.93
N ASP A 147 -11.99 -0.23 6.50
CA ASP A 147 -12.64 0.50 7.61
C ASP A 147 -12.01 0.25 8.99
N VAL A 148 -10.74 -0.16 9.03
CA VAL A 148 -10.04 -0.44 10.28
C VAL A 148 -9.66 0.89 10.95
N PRO A 149 -10.09 1.16 12.19
CA PRO A 149 -9.69 2.37 12.90
C PRO A 149 -8.16 2.46 13.03
N LEU A 150 -7.59 3.57 12.59
CA LEU A 150 -6.16 3.86 12.78
C LEU A 150 -5.91 4.27 14.23
N CYS A 151 -5.64 3.28 15.07
CA CYS A 151 -5.31 3.48 16.49
C CYS A 151 -3.79 3.49 16.76
N GLN A 152 -2.97 3.36 15.72
CA GLN A 152 -1.52 3.29 15.82
C GLN A 152 -0.85 4.31 14.88
N PRO A 153 0.29 4.90 15.28
CA PRO A 153 1.08 5.74 14.39
C PRO A 153 1.75 4.90 13.29
N LEU A 154 2.25 5.58 12.26
CA LEU A 154 3.16 4.95 11.30
C LEU A 154 4.35 4.29 12.01
N PRO A 155 4.88 3.17 11.47
CA PRO A 155 6.11 2.59 11.99
C PRO A 155 7.25 3.61 11.95
N GLY A 156 8.17 3.55 12.92
CA GLY A 156 9.26 4.53 13.02
C GLY A 156 10.20 4.58 11.81
N THR A 157 10.22 3.51 11.00
CA THR A 157 10.97 3.42 9.75
C THR A 157 10.27 4.11 8.57
N ALA A 158 9.02 4.56 8.72
CA ALA A 158 8.32 5.33 7.70
C ALA A 158 9.02 6.64 7.34
N LEU A 159 9.88 7.19 8.21
CA LEU A 159 10.72 8.34 7.86
C LEU A 159 11.70 8.05 6.71
N GLU A 160 12.01 6.78 6.42
CA GLU A 160 12.93 6.37 5.36
C GLU A 160 12.37 6.56 3.94
N ILE A 161 11.05 6.75 3.80
CA ILE A 161 10.43 7.06 2.51
C ILE A 161 10.57 8.54 2.13
N LEU A 162 10.93 9.40 3.08
CA LEU A 162 11.10 10.83 2.88
C LEU A 162 12.47 11.14 2.27
N TRP A 163 12.49 12.09 1.34
CA TRP A 163 13.72 12.64 0.80
C TRP A 163 14.44 13.52 1.83
N HIS A 164 15.72 13.79 1.57
CA HIS A 164 16.55 14.59 2.46
C HIS A 164 15.91 15.95 2.82
N ASP A 165 15.45 16.68 1.80
CA ASP A 165 14.86 18.00 2.00
C ASP A 165 13.50 17.95 2.67
N GLU A 166 12.73 16.87 2.48
CA GLU A 166 11.46 16.65 3.16
C GLU A 166 11.67 16.32 4.65
N LEU A 167 12.68 15.52 4.99
CA LEU A 167 13.07 15.30 6.38
C LEU A 167 13.49 16.61 7.04
N ARG A 168 14.28 17.43 6.35
CA ARG A 168 14.70 18.73 6.84
C ARG A 168 13.51 19.68 7.03
N LEU A 169 12.59 19.71 6.07
CA LEU A 169 11.38 20.51 6.14
C LEU A 169 10.50 20.07 7.31
N LEU A 170 10.35 18.77 7.53
CA LEU A 170 9.61 18.22 8.66
C LEU A 170 10.25 18.60 10.01
N CYS A 171 11.58 18.50 10.14
CA CYS A 171 12.28 19.00 11.33
C CYS A 171 11.96 20.48 11.59
N ASN A 172 12.02 21.32 10.56
CA ASN A 172 11.71 22.74 10.68
C ASN A 172 10.24 22.99 11.08
N GLN A 173 9.30 22.27 10.48
CA GLN A 173 7.87 22.39 10.80
C GLN A 173 7.56 22.02 12.25
N LEU A 174 8.29 21.06 12.82
CA LEU A 174 8.13 20.63 14.20
C LEU A 174 9.03 21.40 15.19
N GLY A 175 9.76 22.42 14.73
CA GLY A 175 10.67 23.21 15.58
C GLY A 175 11.86 22.41 16.13
N ILE A 176 12.23 21.30 15.48
CA ILE A 176 13.31 20.42 15.92
C ILE A 176 14.62 20.93 15.32
N ALA A 177 15.50 21.43 16.18
CA ALA A 177 16.79 21.95 15.78
C ALA A 177 17.67 20.85 15.16
N VAL A 178 18.19 21.11 13.96
CA VAL A 178 19.14 20.25 13.27
C VAL A 178 20.38 21.07 12.89
N GLY A 179 21.56 20.46 12.94
CA GLY A 179 22.81 21.15 12.65
C GLY A 179 22.89 21.71 11.23
N LYS A 180 23.91 22.54 10.95
CA LYS A 180 24.07 23.22 9.63
C LYS A 180 24.13 22.28 8.42
N ARG A 181 24.64 21.06 8.61
CA ARG A 181 24.76 20.01 7.58
C ARG A 181 24.16 18.72 8.14
N PRO A 182 22.82 18.63 8.26
CA PRO A 182 22.20 17.48 8.88
C PRO A 182 22.34 16.25 7.96
N THR A 183 22.39 15.06 8.54
CA THR A 183 22.32 13.79 7.80
C THR A 183 20.92 13.18 7.95
N ASN A 184 20.48 12.34 7.02
CA ASN A 184 19.17 11.65 7.15
C ASN A 184 19.07 10.91 8.48
N THR A 185 20.11 10.16 8.84
CA THR A 185 20.18 9.44 10.13
C THR A 185 20.07 10.38 11.32
N GLY A 186 20.73 11.54 11.28
CA GLY A 186 20.64 12.55 12.34
C GLY A 186 19.24 13.14 12.47
N MET A 187 18.61 13.51 11.36
CA MET A 187 17.25 14.06 11.35
C MET A 187 16.23 13.02 11.81
N THR A 188 16.31 11.78 11.30
CA THR A 188 15.43 10.68 11.73
C THR A 188 15.54 10.40 13.22
N ARG A 189 16.75 10.42 13.80
CA ARG A 189 16.93 10.26 15.26
C ARG A 189 16.33 11.42 16.04
N ALA A 190 16.56 12.66 15.61
CA ALA A 190 16.02 13.84 16.26
C ALA A 190 14.48 13.86 16.23
N LEU A 191 13.90 13.54 15.08
CA LEU A 191 12.45 13.40 14.90
C LEU A 191 11.87 12.32 15.84
N ARG A 192 12.47 11.13 15.86
CA ARG A 192 12.01 10.03 16.72
C ARG A 192 12.13 10.31 18.21
N TRP A 193 13.08 11.16 18.61
CA TRP A 193 13.27 11.53 20.01
C TRP A 193 12.31 12.63 20.48
N ASN A 194 12.02 13.62 19.63
CA ASN A 194 11.34 14.84 20.04
C ASN A 194 9.87 14.95 19.59
N ALA A 195 9.43 14.14 18.63
CA ALA A 195 8.07 14.20 18.09
C ALA A 195 7.22 13.00 18.54
N SER A 196 5.91 13.22 18.73
CA SER A 196 4.99 12.12 19.02
C SER A 196 4.72 11.27 17.77
N GLY A 197 4.19 10.06 17.95
CA GLY A 197 3.76 9.22 16.82
C GLY A 197 2.72 9.90 15.93
N ARG A 198 1.85 10.74 16.53
CA ARG A 198 0.85 11.54 15.81
C ARG A 198 1.49 12.62 14.95
N ASP A 199 2.48 13.33 15.48
CA ASP A 199 3.21 14.39 14.76
C ASP A 199 4.00 13.80 13.59
N LEU A 200 4.70 12.68 13.83
CA LEU A 200 5.42 11.98 12.77
C LEU A 200 4.48 11.48 11.69
N THR A 201 3.35 10.86 12.07
CA THR A 201 2.38 10.33 11.09
C THR A 201 1.84 11.43 10.18
N ARG A 202 1.34 12.52 10.76
CA ARG A 202 0.78 13.66 10.00
C ARG A 202 1.85 14.39 9.20
N GLY A 203 3.04 14.56 9.79
CA GLY A 203 4.18 15.18 9.13
C GLY A 203 4.63 14.41 7.90
N ILE A 204 4.82 13.09 8.02
CA ILE A 204 5.17 12.20 6.90
C ILE A 204 4.09 12.26 5.81
N CYS A 205 2.82 12.12 6.19
CA CYS A 205 1.71 12.19 5.24
C CYS A 205 1.68 13.53 4.49
N SER A 206 1.88 14.64 5.20
CA SER A 206 1.90 15.98 4.59
C SER A 206 3.11 16.19 3.67
N MET A 207 4.29 15.63 3.99
CA MET A 207 5.45 15.64 3.08
C MET A 207 5.17 14.84 1.80
N LEU A 208 4.61 13.64 1.93
CA LEU A 208 4.28 12.81 0.78
C LEU A 208 3.18 13.42 -0.09
N ARG A 209 2.16 14.03 0.52
CA ARG A 209 1.07 14.70 -0.21
C ARG A 209 1.56 15.89 -1.03
N ARG A 210 2.54 16.65 -0.56
CA ARG A 210 3.11 17.80 -1.31
C ARG A 210 4.23 17.43 -2.30
N ARG A 211 4.73 16.19 -2.27
CA ARG A 211 5.89 15.78 -3.08
C ARG A 211 5.59 15.91 -4.58
N GLU A 212 6.46 16.56 -5.33
CA GLU A 212 6.38 16.52 -6.78
C GLU A 212 6.89 15.17 -7.30
N CYS A 213 6.02 14.44 -7.98
CA CYS A 213 6.33 13.13 -8.57
C CYS A 213 5.99 13.16 -10.06
N ILE A 214 6.79 12.46 -10.86
CA ILE A 214 6.52 12.29 -12.30
C ILE A 214 5.18 11.60 -12.52
N GLU A 215 4.88 10.62 -11.68
CA GLU A 215 3.66 9.84 -11.76
C GLU A 215 2.95 9.79 -10.41
N ALA A 216 2.05 10.75 -10.23
CA ALA A 216 1.15 10.86 -9.10
C ALA A 216 0.02 11.80 -9.48
N ASP A 217 -0.96 11.90 -8.61
CA ASP A 217 -1.84 13.05 -8.62
C ASP A 217 -1.08 14.35 -8.40
N ASN A 218 -1.75 15.45 -8.74
CA ASN A 218 -1.30 16.79 -8.37
C ASN A 218 -0.93 16.85 -6.88
N PRO A 219 0.20 17.49 -6.54
CA PRO A 219 0.56 17.73 -5.15
C PRO A 219 -0.58 18.41 -4.37
N ILE A 220 -0.78 17.98 -3.13
CA ILE A 220 -1.73 18.57 -2.21
C ILE A 220 -0.94 19.34 -1.16
N HIS A 221 -1.10 20.65 -1.15
CA HIS A 221 -0.57 21.51 -0.11
C HIS A 221 -1.65 21.65 0.96
N ASP A 222 -1.46 20.99 2.09
CA ASP A 222 -2.35 21.22 3.23
C ASP A 222 -2.18 22.69 3.66
N GLU A 223 -3.24 23.48 3.59
CA GLU A 223 -3.21 24.84 4.15
C GLU A 223 -2.81 24.71 5.62
N ALA A 224 -1.83 25.53 6.03
CA ALA A 224 -1.46 25.61 7.43
C ALA A 224 -2.74 25.90 8.21
N ARG A 225 -3.20 24.95 9.03
CA ARG A 225 -4.22 25.25 10.03
C ARG A 225 -3.72 26.45 10.79
N ALA A 226 -4.35 27.61 10.55
CA ALA A 226 -4.22 28.73 11.45
C ALA A 226 -4.50 28.18 12.84
N ALA A 227 -3.55 28.36 13.75
CA ALA A 227 -3.70 27.94 15.13
C ALA A 227 -4.99 28.56 15.69
N GLU A 228 -5.95 27.71 16.04
CA GLU A 228 -6.94 28.01 17.08
C GLU A 228 -6.29 27.74 18.45
#